data_AF-A0A1I1U0N8-F1
#
_entry.id   AF-A0A1I1U0N8-F1
#
_cell.length_a   1.000
_cell.length_b   1.000
_cell.length_c   1.000
_cell.angle_alpha   90.00
_cell.angle_beta   90.00
_cell.angle_gamma   90.00
#
_symmetry.space_group_name_H-M   'P 1'
#
loop_
_entity.id
_entity.type
_entity.pdbx_description
1 polymer ?
#
loop_
_entity_poly.entity_id
_entity_poly.type
_entity_poly.pdbx_seq_one_letter_code
_entity_poly.pdbx_strand_id
1 'polypeptide(L)'
;MAREPITLGDKLAPARFKKTGHFDFAVWWRNALFSVLNFALLTAISVLPLWWFLMRPELGKTVLLALLAALVALWFFVDQRPRGTKPHFLLAHDRQGFMHELILKSKTAIIDGSNIYHFGREKGLGAKPLGDVARNLRTQGYRVVCFFDANIFYTLMEHGAFSQNQPHRLALLENIFGLGKNEIYVVPSGVQADGYILETLNHLPISFAVTNDKFRDYANEYRMVMNDGQWRRGVLISNNQIKLQ
;
A
#
# COMPACT_ATOMS: atom_id res chain seq x y z
N MET A 1 -0.96 -10.88 -27.43
CA MET A 1 -0.56 -9.49 -27.11
C MET A 1 -1.03 -9.18 -25.69
N ALA A 2 -0.15 -8.77 -24.79
CA ALA A 2 -0.55 -8.38 -23.43
C ALA A 2 -1.34 -7.06 -23.51
N ARG A 3 -2.49 -6.97 -22.83
CA ARG A 3 -3.27 -5.73 -22.74
C ARG A 3 -2.45 -4.66 -22.01
N GLU A 4 -2.47 -3.42 -22.51
CA GLU A 4 -1.90 -2.29 -21.78
C GLU A 4 -2.58 -2.17 -20.40
N PRO A 5 -1.83 -1.85 -19.33
CA PRO A 5 -2.41 -1.65 -18.01
C PRO A 5 -3.36 -0.44 -18.04
N ILE A 6 -4.57 -0.62 -17.50
CA ILE A 6 -5.56 0.45 -17.40
C ILE A 6 -5.47 1.13 -16.04
N THR A 7 -5.25 0.34 -15.00
CA THR A 7 -5.14 0.82 -13.62
C THR A 7 -3.72 0.71 -13.06
N LEU A 8 -3.48 1.39 -11.96
CA LEU A 8 -2.26 1.29 -11.17
C LEU A 8 -2.08 -0.13 -10.62
N GLY A 9 -3.18 -0.78 -10.21
CA GLY A 9 -3.19 -2.20 -9.86
C GLY A 9 -2.68 -3.08 -11.00
N ASP A 10 -3.18 -2.90 -12.23
CA ASP A 10 -2.74 -3.68 -13.38
C ASP A 10 -1.25 -3.49 -13.70
N LYS A 11 -0.72 -2.30 -13.44
CA LYS A 11 0.67 -1.94 -13.68
C LYS A 11 1.60 -2.54 -12.63
N LEU A 12 1.26 -2.40 -11.35
CA LEU A 12 2.15 -2.69 -10.22
C LEU A 12 1.90 -4.04 -9.53
N ALA A 13 0.75 -4.67 -9.77
CA ALA A 13 0.47 -5.98 -9.21
C ALA A 13 1.46 -7.01 -9.79
N PRO A 14 2.02 -7.90 -8.94
CA PRO A 14 2.85 -9.00 -9.42
C PRO A 14 2.11 -9.82 -10.48
N ALA A 15 2.83 -10.44 -11.42
CA ALA A 15 2.23 -11.28 -12.46
C ALA A 15 1.29 -12.37 -11.90
N ARG A 16 1.50 -12.80 -10.65
CA ARG A 16 0.63 -13.74 -9.93
C ARG A 16 -0.72 -13.16 -9.49
N PHE A 17 -0.82 -11.84 -9.30
CA PHE A 17 -2.02 -11.12 -8.87
C PHE A 17 -2.80 -10.49 -10.04
N LYS A 18 -2.26 -10.47 -11.26
CA LYS A 18 -2.95 -9.96 -12.46
C LYS A 18 -4.13 -10.83 -12.93
N LYS A 19 -4.36 -11.99 -12.34
CA LYS A 19 -5.60 -12.76 -12.56
C LYS A 19 -6.69 -12.26 -11.61
N THR A 20 -7.39 -11.24 -12.10
CA THR A 20 -8.76 -10.83 -11.78
C THR A 20 -9.55 -11.76 -10.86
N GLY A 21 -9.96 -11.25 -9.70
CA GLY A 21 -11.34 -11.27 -9.16
C GLY A 21 -12.14 -12.59 -9.02
N HIS A 22 -11.65 -13.73 -9.47
CA HIS A 22 -12.28 -15.02 -9.30
C HIS A 22 -11.40 -15.84 -8.36
N PHE A 23 -11.97 -16.25 -7.22
CA PHE A 23 -11.34 -17.26 -6.37
C PHE A 23 -11.16 -18.52 -7.23
N ASP A 24 -9.94 -18.72 -7.74
CA ASP A 24 -9.60 -19.85 -8.59
C ASP A 24 -9.45 -21.08 -7.68
N PHE A 25 -10.61 -21.66 -7.32
CA PHE A 25 -10.73 -22.81 -6.43
C PHE A 25 -9.81 -23.95 -6.90
N ALA A 26 -9.60 -24.09 -8.21
CA ALA A 26 -8.69 -25.09 -8.77
C ALA A 26 -7.22 -24.82 -8.41
N VAL A 27 -6.77 -23.57 -8.41
CA VAL A 27 -5.40 -23.21 -8.00
C VAL A 27 -5.22 -23.35 -6.50
N TRP A 28 -6.20 -22.93 -5.71
CA TRP A 28 -6.18 -23.12 -4.25
C TRP A 28 -6.18 -24.61 -3.89
N TRP A 29 -7.08 -25.40 -4.48
CA TRP A 29 -7.17 -26.84 -4.27
C TRP A 29 -5.89 -27.57 -4.69
N ARG A 30 -5.32 -27.22 -5.85
CA ARG A 30 -4.03 -27.79 -6.29
C ARG A 30 -2.92 -27.49 -5.30
N ASN A 31 -2.81 -26.25 -4.80
CA ASN A 31 -1.79 -25.87 -3.83
C ASN A 31 -2.01 -26.52 -2.45
N ALA A 32 -3.27 -26.71 -2.05
CA ALA A 32 -3.64 -27.46 -0.85
C ALA A 32 -3.27 -28.93 -0.99
N LEU A 33 -3.63 -29.55 -2.12
CA LEU A 33 -3.32 -30.95 -2.42
C LEU A 33 -1.80 -31.19 -2.46
N PHE A 34 -1.04 -30.32 -3.14
CA PHE A 34 0.43 -30.39 -3.13
C PHE A 34 1.01 -30.20 -1.73
N SER A 35 0.42 -29.34 -0.90
CA SER A 35 0.91 -29.14 0.47
C SER A 35 0.60 -30.35 1.36
N VAL A 36 -0.59 -30.96 1.22
CA VAL A 36 -0.95 -32.20 1.92
C VAL A 36 -0.08 -33.36 1.45
N LEU A 37 0.17 -33.49 0.14
CA LEU A 37 1.01 -34.53 -0.42
C LEU A 37 2.47 -34.39 0.04
N ASN A 38 3.01 -33.18 0.01
CA ASN A 38 4.36 -32.89 0.51
C ASN A 38 4.45 -33.14 2.02
N PHE A 39 3.42 -32.78 2.79
CA PHE A 39 3.37 -33.06 4.22
C PHE A 39 3.33 -34.57 4.48
N ALA A 40 2.48 -35.32 3.78
CA ALA A 40 2.40 -36.77 3.89
C ALA A 40 3.72 -37.46 3.52
N LEU A 41 4.37 -37.02 2.44
CA LEU A 41 5.68 -37.52 2.00
C LEU A 41 6.76 -37.23 3.05
N LEU A 42 6.80 -36.01 3.61
CA LEU A 42 7.72 -35.63 4.67
C LEU A 42 7.51 -36.46 5.94
N THR A 43 6.25 -36.69 6.33
CA THR A 43 5.92 -37.54 7.48
C THR A 43 6.36 -38.98 7.22
N ALA A 44 6.14 -39.52 6.02
CA ALA A 44 6.58 -40.87 5.67
C ALA A 44 8.11 -41.00 5.70
N ILE A 45 8.85 -40.04 5.13
CA ILE A 45 10.32 -40.05 5.12
C ILE A 45 10.89 -39.83 6.53
N SER A 46 10.16 -39.17 7.44
CA SER A 46 10.61 -38.94 8.82
C SER A 46 10.28 -40.11 9.77
N VAL A 47 9.11 -40.73 9.60
CA VAL A 47 8.61 -41.79 10.50
C VAL A 47 9.19 -43.15 10.14
N LEU A 48 9.38 -43.47 8.87
CA LEU A 48 9.89 -44.78 8.43
C LEU A 48 11.32 -45.08 8.95
N PRO A 49 12.28 -44.13 8.93
CA PRO A 49 13.61 -44.35 9.51
C PRO A 49 13.57 -44.45 11.04
N LEU A 50 12.70 -43.67 11.69
CA LEU A 50 12.54 -43.68 13.14
C LEU A 50 11.96 -45.02 13.62
N TRP A 51 10.97 -45.55 12.89
CA TRP A 51 10.37 -46.86 13.11
C TRP A 51 11.35 -48.00 12.84
N TRP A 52 12.09 -47.94 11.74
CA TRP A 52 13.12 -48.93 11.40
C TRP A 52 14.24 -48.98 12.45
N PHE A 53 14.61 -47.84 13.02
CA PHE A 53 15.61 -47.73 14.08
C PHE A 53 15.14 -48.32 15.43
N LEU A 54 13.89 -48.06 15.84
CA LEU A 54 13.29 -48.69 17.02
C LEU A 54 13.32 -50.23 16.96
N MET A 55 13.29 -50.79 15.74
CA MET A 55 13.37 -52.24 15.50
C MET A 55 14.81 -52.79 15.40
N ARG A 56 15.86 -51.94 15.32
CA ARG A 56 17.27 -52.37 15.23
C ARG A 56 18.20 -51.54 16.14
N PRO A 57 18.37 -51.94 17.42
CA PRO A 57 19.09 -51.16 18.42
C PRO A 57 20.62 -51.12 18.28
N GLU A 58 21.21 -51.81 17.30
CA GLU A 58 22.68 -51.88 17.12
C GLU A 58 23.27 -50.78 16.21
N LEU A 59 22.44 -49.86 15.70
CA LEU A 59 22.92 -48.76 14.86
C LEU A 59 23.65 -47.69 15.68
N GLY A 60 24.88 -47.36 15.27
CA GLY A 60 25.69 -46.34 15.90
C GLY A 60 25.04 -44.94 15.85
N LYS A 61 25.09 -44.22 16.97
CA LYS A 61 24.50 -42.88 17.16
C LYS A 61 24.94 -41.85 16.10
N THR A 62 26.10 -42.04 15.49
CA THR A 62 26.66 -41.18 14.42
C THR A 62 25.84 -41.25 13.13
N VAL A 63 25.36 -42.43 12.74
CA VAL A 63 24.52 -42.62 11.55
C VAL A 63 23.17 -41.93 11.73
N LEU A 64 22.62 -41.97 12.95
CA LEU A 64 21.37 -41.30 13.30
C LEU A 64 21.48 -39.78 13.15
N LEU A 65 22.55 -39.17 13.67
CA LEU A 65 22.79 -37.74 13.57
C LEU A 65 22.96 -37.29 12.11
N ALA A 66 23.63 -38.10 11.28
CA ALA A 66 23.79 -37.82 9.86
C ALA A 66 22.46 -37.85 9.09
N LEU A 67 21.60 -38.85 9.36
CA LEU A 67 20.28 -38.95 8.74
C LEU A 67 19.36 -37.79 9.17
N LEU A 68 19.39 -37.41 10.45
CA LEU A 68 18.61 -36.28 10.94
C LEU A 68 19.07 -34.96 10.33
N ALA A 69 20.39 -34.75 10.21
CA ALA A 69 20.95 -33.58 9.55
C ALA A 69 20.56 -33.50 8.07
N ALA A 70 20.57 -34.65 7.36
CA ALA A 70 20.14 -34.72 5.96
C ALA A 70 18.64 -34.41 5.80
N LEU A 71 17.80 -34.88 6.73
CA LEU A 71 16.37 -34.57 6.78
C LEU A 71 16.11 -33.07 7.01
N VAL A 72 16.86 -32.45 7.93
CA VAL A 72 16.76 -31.00 8.20
C VAL A 72 17.23 -30.18 7.00
N ALA A 73 18.32 -30.59 6.33
CA ALA A 73 18.80 -29.93 5.12
C ALA A 73 17.78 -30.04 3.97
N LEU A 74 17.16 -31.22 3.80
CA LEU A 74 16.08 -31.43 2.84
C LEU A 74 14.87 -30.55 3.17
N TRP A 75 14.50 -30.44 4.45
CA TRP A 75 13.43 -29.57 4.92
C TRP A 75 13.70 -28.10 4.55
N PHE A 76 14.93 -27.63 4.76
CA PHE A 76 15.35 -26.26 4.40
C PHE A 76 15.33 -26.00 2.89
N PHE A 77 15.52 -27.03 2.07
CA PHE A 77 15.49 -26.92 0.61
C PHE A 77 14.05 -26.95 0.05
N VAL A 78 13.15 -27.73 0.68
CA VAL A 78 11.73 -27.80 0.30
C VAL A 78 10.94 -26.59 0.82
N ASP A 79 11.29 -26.06 2.00
CA ASP A 79 10.66 -24.85 2.58
C ASP A 79 11.17 -23.54 1.96
N GLN A 80 12.24 -23.60 1.15
CA GLN A 80 12.63 -22.52 0.23
C GLN A 80 11.65 -22.38 -0.95
N ARG A 81 10.34 -22.38 -0.67
CA ARG A 81 9.34 -21.91 -1.61
C ARG A 81 9.78 -20.52 -2.09
N PRO A 82 9.75 -20.24 -3.41
CA PRO A 82 10.08 -18.91 -3.90
C PRO A 82 9.11 -17.92 -3.23
N ARG A 83 9.66 -17.10 -2.32
CA ARG A 83 8.94 -16.00 -1.69
C ARG A 83 8.35 -15.20 -2.84
N GLY A 84 7.01 -15.20 -2.95
CA GLY A 84 6.33 -14.44 -3.98
C GLY A 84 6.86 -13.01 -3.97
N THR A 85 7.08 -12.44 -5.16
CA THR A 85 7.45 -11.03 -5.31
C THR A 85 6.54 -10.18 -4.43
N LYS A 86 7.15 -9.46 -3.48
CA LYS A 86 6.41 -8.61 -2.55
C LYS A 86 5.57 -7.61 -3.36
N PRO A 87 4.32 -7.33 -2.94
CA PRO A 87 3.51 -6.31 -3.60
C PRO A 87 4.22 -4.95 -3.52
N HIS A 88 4.02 -4.12 -4.54
CA HIS A 88 4.51 -2.74 -4.54
C HIS A 88 4.00 -2.00 -3.30
N PHE A 89 4.80 -1.12 -2.70
CA PHE A 89 4.44 -0.50 -1.40
C PHE A 89 3.17 0.36 -1.46
N LEU A 90 2.87 0.95 -2.63
CA LEU A 90 1.60 1.64 -2.93
C LEU A 90 0.38 0.70 -2.83
N LEU A 91 0.55 -0.58 -3.15
CA LEU A 91 -0.52 -1.59 -3.13
C LEU A 91 -0.53 -2.41 -1.83
N ALA A 92 0.61 -2.53 -1.15
CA ALA A 92 0.78 -3.41 0.01
C ALA A 92 -0.14 -3.06 1.19
N HIS A 93 -0.52 -1.80 1.33
CA HIS A 93 -1.35 -1.30 2.44
C HIS A 93 -2.70 -0.74 1.98
N ASP A 94 -3.06 -0.97 0.71
CA ASP A 94 -4.32 -0.53 0.13
C ASP A 94 -5.48 -1.44 0.55
N ARG A 95 -5.92 -1.29 1.80
CA ARG A 95 -7.00 -2.11 2.38
C ARG A 95 -8.35 -1.92 1.68
N GLN A 96 -8.53 -0.83 0.94
CA GLN A 96 -9.80 -0.45 0.33
C GLN A 96 -9.83 -0.73 -1.18
N GLY A 97 -8.71 -1.19 -1.77
CA GLY A 97 -8.59 -1.34 -3.23
C GLY A 97 -8.50 -0.01 -3.97
N PHE A 98 -8.42 1.10 -3.25
CA PHE A 98 -8.44 2.45 -3.79
C PHE A 98 -7.25 2.70 -4.72
N MET A 99 -6.05 2.31 -4.30
CA MET A 99 -4.84 2.45 -5.11
C MET A 99 -4.88 1.53 -6.32
N HIS A 100 -5.43 0.32 -6.17
CA HIS A 100 -5.59 -0.62 -7.27
C HIS A 100 -6.49 -0.08 -8.38
N GLU A 101 -7.51 0.72 -8.04
CA GLU A 101 -8.50 1.26 -8.96
C GLU A 101 -8.09 2.56 -9.67
N LEU A 102 -6.93 3.14 -9.35
CA LEU A 102 -6.49 4.39 -9.97
C LEU A 102 -6.23 4.19 -11.47
N ILE A 103 -7.02 4.86 -12.32
CA ILE A 103 -6.91 4.77 -13.78
C ILE A 103 -5.75 5.63 -14.25
N LEU A 104 -4.80 5.02 -14.98
CA LEU A 104 -3.54 5.66 -15.37
C LEU A 104 -3.72 6.87 -16.29
N LYS A 105 -4.76 6.83 -17.14
CA LYS A 105 -5.08 7.86 -18.14
C LYS A 105 -6.16 8.84 -17.66
N SER A 106 -6.54 8.81 -16.37
CA SER A 106 -7.51 9.75 -15.79
C SER A 106 -6.83 10.97 -15.18
N LYS A 107 -7.44 12.14 -15.32
CA LYS A 107 -7.00 13.36 -14.63
C LYS A 107 -7.20 13.18 -13.14
N THR A 108 -6.11 13.08 -12.40
CA THR A 108 -6.13 12.90 -10.95
C THR A 108 -5.42 14.06 -10.27
N ALA A 109 -6.04 14.62 -9.24
CA ALA A 109 -5.42 15.59 -8.36
C ALA A 109 -5.04 14.89 -7.05
N ILE A 110 -3.74 14.82 -6.79
CA ILE A 110 -3.18 14.13 -5.63
C ILE A 110 -2.93 15.16 -4.54
N ILE A 111 -3.75 15.20 -3.52
CA ILE A 111 -3.68 16.18 -2.45
C ILE A 111 -2.84 15.65 -1.30
N ASP A 112 -1.92 16.47 -0.82
CA ASP A 112 -1.23 16.30 0.45
C ASP A 112 -2.13 16.81 1.58
N GLY A 113 -2.96 15.91 2.11
CA GLY A 113 -3.98 16.24 3.09
C GLY A 113 -3.40 16.77 4.39
N SER A 114 -2.27 16.22 4.85
CA SER A 114 -1.55 16.72 6.03
C SER A 114 -1.08 18.16 5.81
N ASN A 115 -0.36 18.43 4.71
CA ASN A 115 0.17 19.76 4.43
C ASN A 115 -0.93 20.82 4.28
N ILE A 116 -1.99 20.50 3.53
CA ILE A 116 -3.10 21.44 3.33
C ILE A 116 -3.89 21.67 4.62
N TYR A 117 -4.05 20.65 5.46
CA TYR A 117 -4.66 20.80 6.77
C TYR A 117 -3.83 21.72 7.69
N HIS A 118 -2.51 21.50 7.76
CA HIS A 118 -1.61 22.37 8.54
C HIS A 118 -1.65 23.82 8.05
N PHE A 119 -1.58 24.02 6.74
CA PHE A 119 -1.73 25.34 6.12
C PHE A 119 -3.07 26.00 6.50
N GLY A 120 -4.18 25.26 6.45
CA GLY A 120 -5.48 25.76 6.86
C GLY A 120 -5.54 26.12 8.35
N ARG A 121 -4.89 25.34 9.21
CA ARG A 121 -4.77 25.61 10.65
C ARG A 121 -3.97 26.87 10.95
N GLU A 122 -2.80 27.03 10.33
CA GLU A 122 -1.97 28.24 10.48
C GLU A 122 -2.71 29.52 10.07
N LYS A 123 -3.69 29.41 9.18
CA LYS A 123 -4.55 30.51 8.73
C LYS A 123 -5.87 30.62 9.48
N GLY A 124 -6.10 29.83 10.53
CA GLY A 124 -7.32 29.85 11.34
C GLY A 124 -8.56 29.26 10.64
N LEU A 125 -8.40 28.55 9.52
CA LEU A 125 -9.48 27.97 8.72
C LEU A 125 -9.68 26.47 8.96
N GLY A 126 -8.75 25.80 9.64
CA GLY A 126 -8.84 24.38 9.97
C GLY A 126 -8.91 23.48 8.73
N ALA A 127 -9.89 22.58 8.69
CA ALA A 127 -10.08 21.61 7.62
C ALA A 127 -10.74 22.19 6.35
N LYS A 128 -11.35 23.38 6.46
CA LYS A 128 -12.11 24.02 5.37
C LYS A 128 -11.31 24.11 4.06
N PRO A 129 -10.01 24.47 4.08
CA PRO A 129 -9.26 24.60 2.84
C PRO A 129 -9.14 23.32 2.04
N LEU A 130 -8.94 22.18 2.71
CA LEU A 130 -8.82 20.89 2.04
C LEU A 130 -10.13 20.50 1.35
N GLY A 131 -11.26 20.66 2.04
CA GLY A 131 -12.58 20.35 1.47
C GLY A 131 -12.97 21.27 0.31
N ASP A 132 -12.65 22.56 0.42
CA ASP A 132 -12.88 23.54 -0.64
C ASP A 132 -12.03 23.25 -1.90
N VAL A 133 -10.76 22.87 -1.72
CA VAL A 133 -9.86 22.44 -2.81
C VAL A 133 -10.40 21.17 -3.49
N ALA A 134 -10.71 20.14 -2.71
CA ALA A 134 -11.23 18.87 -3.22
C ALA A 134 -12.52 19.10 -4.02
N ARG A 135 -13.47 19.88 -3.48
CA ARG A 135 -14.72 20.22 -4.17
C ARG A 135 -14.47 20.94 -5.49
N ASN A 136 -13.59 21.94 -5.51
CA ASN A 136 -13.27 22.67 -6.74
C ASN A 136 -12.66 21.74 -7.81
N LEU A 137 -11.71 20.88 -7.42
CA LEU A 137 -11.10 19.92 -8.33
C LEU A 137 -12.12 18.91 -8.90
N ARG A 138 -13.05 18.41 -8.07
CA ARG A 138 -14.16 17.58 -8.55
C ARG A 138 -15.01 18.31 -9.59
N THR A 139 -15.36 19.58 -9.35
CA THR A 139 -16.15 20.37 -10.32
C THR A 139 -15.41 20.61 -11.65
N GLN A 140 -14.08 20.55 -11.64
CA GLN A 140 -13.25 20.62 -12.86
C GLN A 140 -13.04 19.25 -13.53
N GLY A 141 -13.66 18.18 -13.01
CA GLY A 141 -13.58 16.83 -13.59
C GLY A 141 -12.33 16.03 -13.18
N TYR A 142 -11.60 16.46 -12.16
CA TYR A 142 -10.51 15.65 -11.60
C TYR A 142 -11.05 14.59 -10.65
N ARG A 143 -10.46 13.39 -10.71
CA ARG A 143 -10.52 12.45 -9.59
C ARG A 143 -9.67 13.01 -8.45
N VAL A 144 -10.19 13.03 -7.24
CA VAL A 144 -9.45 13.49 -6.05
C VAL A 144 -8.86 12.29 -5.31
N VAL A 145 -7.61 12.41 -4.92
CA VAL A 145 -6.87 11.42 -4.13
C VAL A 145 -6.14 12.18 -3.04
N CYS A 146 -6.47 11.96 -1.77
CA CYS A 146 -5.91 12.69 -0.64
C CYS A 146 -5.09 11.75 0.24
N PHE A 147 -3.79 12.00 0.33
CA PHE A 147 -2.90 11.28 1.23
C PHE A 147 -2.80 11.99 2.57
N PHE A 148 -2.79 11.23 3.65
CA PHE A 148 -2.53 11.74 4.99
C PHE A 148 -1.42 10.93 5.64
N ASP A 149 -0.61 11.61 6.46
CA ASP A 149 0.38 10.96 7.31
C ASP A 149 -0.29 10.02 8.31
N ALA A 150 0.47 9.05 8.79
CA ALA A 150 -0.01 8.07 9.76
C ALA A 150 -0.50 8.68 11.08
N ASN A 151 -0.02 9.88 11.42
CA ASN A 151 -0.36 10.58 12.65
C ASN A 151 -1.58 11.51 12.53
N ILE A 152 -2.26 11.58 11.37
CA ILE A 152 -3.34 12.56 11.12
C ILE A 152 -4.45 12.54 12.20
N PHE A 153 -4.82 11.36 12.68
CA PHE A 153 -5.85 11.24 13.73
C PHE A 153 -5.40 11.89 15.04
N TYR A 154 -4.14 11.73 15.42
CA TYR A 154 -3.57 12.38 16.60
C TYR A 154 -3.52 13.89 16.41
N THR A 155 -3.04 14.36 15.25
CA THR A 155 -2.99 15.79 14.93
C THR A 155 -4.38 16.45 15.00
N LEU A 156 -5.39 15.81 14.43
CA LEU A 156 -6.77 16.30 14.46
C LEU A 156 -7.35 16.34 15.89
N MET A 157 -7.06 15.31 16.69
CA MET A 157 -7.48 15.24 18.09
C MET A 157 -6.82 16.34 18.95
N GLU A 158 -5.50 16.54 18.82
CA GLU A 158 -4.76 17.60 19.52
C GLU A 158 -5.26 18.99 19.16
N HIS A 159 -5.67 19.17 17.90
CA HIS A 159 -6.25 20.42 17.43
C HIS A 159 -7.74 20.59 17.77
N GLY A 160 -8.35 19.65 18.48
CA GLY A 160 -9.75 19.70 18.93
C GLY A 160 -10.77 19.50 17.80
N ALA A 161 -10.39 18.88 16.67
CA ALA A 161 -11.30 18.61 15.56
C ALA A 161 -12.34 17.52 15.91
N PHE A 162 -12.03 16.67 16.90
CA PHE A 162 -12.95 15.66 17.43
C PHE A 162 -12.55 15.24 18.86
N SER A 163 -13.41 14.50 19.56
CA SER A 163 -13.20 14.08 20.95
C SER A 163 -12.19 12.92 21.08
N GLN A 164 -11.38 12.93 22.13
CA GLN A 164 -10.44 11.83 22.45
C GLN A 164 -11.11 10.45 22.57
N ASN A 165 -12.41 10.41 22.92
CA ASN A 165 -13.16 9.17 23.07
C ASN A 165 -13.69 8.61 21.75
N GLN A 166 -13.51 9.32 20.63
CA GLN A 166 -14.02 8.89 19.33
C GLN A 166 -13.01 7.95 18.64
N PRO A 167 -13.46 6.78 18.13
CA PRO A 167 -12.55 5.83 17.51
C PRO A 167 -11.97 6.38 16.19
N HIS A 168 -10.68 6.12 15.96
CA HIS A 168 -10.00 6.45 14.70
C HIS A 168 -10.60 5.63 13.56
N ARG A 169 -11.42 6.28 12.74
CA ARG A 169 -12.14 5.65 11.62
C ARG A 169 -12.05 6.55 10.40
N LEU A 170 -12.00 5.95 9.21
CA LEU A 170 -11.95 6.71 7.96
C LEU A 170 -13.13 7.68 7.81
N ALA A 171 -14.33 7.25 8.21
CA ALA A 171 -15.54 8.07 8.20
C ALA A 171 -15.41 9.41 8.95
N LEU A 172 -14.51 9.47 9.95
CA LEU A 172 -14.20 10.72 10.64
C LEU A 172 -13.47 11.70 9.73
N LEU A 173 -12.50 11.22 8.95
CA LEU A 173 -11.77 12.02 7.96
C LEU A 173 -12.70 12.44 6.82
N GLU A 174 -13.60 11.55 6.38
CA GLU A 174 -14.63 11.86 5.39
C GLU A 174 -15.47 13.07 5.84
N ASN A 175 -15.95 13.05 7.08
CA ASN A 175 -16.77 14.11 7.65
C ASN A 175 -16.00 15.41 7.88
N ILE A 176 -14.78 15.34 8.43
CA ILE A 176 -13.98 16.52 8.75
C ILE A 176 -13.55 17.26 7.47
N PHE A 177 -13.18 16.51 6.43
CA PHE A 177 -12.59 17.09 5.22
C PHE A 177 -13.54 17.16 4.03
N GLY A 178 -14.74 16.58 4.10
CA GLY A 178 -15.67 16.52 2.96
C GLY A 178 -15.11 15.68 1.80
N LEU A 179 -14.43 14.59 2.15
CA LEU A 179 -13.83 13.63 1.23
C LEU A 179 -14.67 12.35 1.20
N GLY A 180 -14.73 11.69 0.05
CA GLY A 180 -15.32 10.36 -0.07
C GLY A 180 -14.35 9.29 0.41
N LYS A 181 -14.90 8.15 0.83
CA LYS A 181 -14.12 6.95 1.20
C LYS A 181 -13.02 6.59 0.20
N ASN A 182 -13.35 6.60 -1.10
CA ASN A 182 -12.43 6.28 -2.18
C ASN A 182 -11.59 7.48 -2.64
N GLU A 183 -11.37 8.46 -1.76
CA GLU A 183 -10.50 9.61 -1.99
C GLU A 183 -9.52 9.81 -0.83
N ILE A 184 -9.55 8.98 0.21
CA ILE A 184 -8.68 9.09 1.38
C ILE A 184 -7.73 7.90 1.44
N TYR A 185 -6.44 8.19 1.56
CA TYR A 185 -5.42 7.21 1.86
C TYR A 185 -4.58 7.67 3.05
N VAL A 186 -4.68 6.95 4.18
CA VAL A 186 -3.80 7.18 5.34
C VAL A 186 -2.62 6.23 5.22
N VAL A 187 -1.40 6.77 5.18
CA VAL A 187 -0.20 5.95 5.01
C VAL A 187 0.08 5.09 6.26
N PRO A 188 0.84 3.99 6.11
CA PRO A 188 1.19 3.14 7.24
C PRO A 188 2.00 3.87 8.32
N SER A 189 1.90 3.38 9.56
CA SER A 189 2.68 3.91 10.68
C SER A 189 4.18 3.92 10.39
N GLY A 190 4.85 5.00 10.83
CA GLY A 190 6.29 5.19 10.64
C GLY A 190 6.69 5.66 9.24
N VAL A 191 5.75 6.01 8.38
CA VAL A 191 6.01 6.51 7.01
C VAL A 191 5.29 7.84 6.79
N GLN A 192 5.89 8.72 5.98
CA GLN A 192 5.32 10.00 5.55
C GLN A 192 4.54 9.86 4.25
N ALA A 193 3.57 10.76 4.04
CA ALA A 193 2.76 10.82 2.82
C ALA A 193 3.58 11.13 1.55
N ASP A 194 4.67 11.90 1.67
CA ASP A 194 5.47 12.42 0.56
C ASP A 194 5.89 11.34 -0.45
N GLY A 195 6.49 10.24 0.03
CA GLY A 195 6.92 9.15 -0.83
C GLY A 195 5.75 8.46 -1.54
N TYR A 196 4.59 8.36 -0.89
CA TYR A 196 3.38 7.82 -1.52
C TYR A 196 2.85 8.77 -2.60
N ILE A 197 2.86 10.08 -2.36
CA ILE A 197 2.41 11.10 -3.31
C ILE A 197 3.29 11.08 -4.57
N LEU A 198 4.62 11.15 -4.38
CA LEU A 198 5.57 11.22 -5.48
C LEU A 198 5.61 9.93 -6.31
N GLU A 199 5.56 8.76 -5.67
CA GLU A 199 5.52 7.51 -6.41
C GLU A 199 4.18 7.31 -7.14
N THR A 200 3.09 7.81 -6.57
CA THR A 200 1.79 7.80 -7.27
C THR A 200 1.84 8.69 -8.52
N LEU A 201 2.46 9.88 -8.44
CA LEU A 201 2.70 10.76 -9.58
C LEU A 201 3.61 10.12 -10.64
N ASN A 202 4.65 9.40 -10.23
CA ASN A 202 5.56 8.66 -11.11
C ASN A 202 4.82 7.64 -12.00
N HIS A 203 3.61 7.25 -11.63
CA HIS A 203 2.76 6.36 -12.41
C HIS A 203 1.58 7.04 -13.10
N LEU A 204 1.26 8.29 -12.75
CA LEU A 204 0.11 9.06 -13.24
C LEU A 204 0.58 10.34 -13.96
N PRO A 205 1.05 10.25 -15.22
CA PRO A 205 1.78 11.33 -15.89
C PRO A 205 0.94 12.57 -16.23
N ILE A 206 -0.39 12.48 -16.22
CA ILE A 206 -1.30 13.63 -16.48
C ILE A 206 -1.90 14.20 -15.19
N SER A 207 -1.34 13.82 -14.04
CA SER A 207 -1.81 14.20 -12.70
C SER A 207 -0.82 15.17 -12.05
N PHE A 208 -1.29 15.89 -11.03
CA PHE A 208 -0.44 16.80 -10.26
C PHE A 208 -0.73 16.69 -8.76
N ALA A 209 0.27 17.02 -7.95
CA ALA A 209 0.15 17.17 -6.51
C ALA A 209 -0.43 18.53 -6.13
N VAL A 210 -1.28 18.56 -5.11
CA VAL A 210 -1.71 19.78 -4.43
C VAL A 210 -1.09 19.80 -3.05
N THR A 211 -0.03 20.59 -2.90
CA THR A 211 0.74 20.73 -1.66
C THR A 211 1.53 22.03 -1.70
N ASN A 212 1.74 22.65 -0.54
CA ASN A 212 2.67 23.77 -0.40
C ASN A 212 4.10 23.32 -0.09
N ASP A 213 4.32 22.03 0.20
CA ASP A 213 5.66 21.47 0.33
C ASP A 213 6.38 21.43 -1.03
N LYS A 214 7.71 21.49 -0.99
CA LYS A 214 8.59 21.36 -2.16
C LYS A 214 9.22 19.97 -2.25
N PHE A 215 9.05 19.11 -1.24
CA PHE A 215 9.62 17.75 -1.16
C PHE A 215 11.12 17.71 -1.50
N ARG A 216 11.89 18.65 -0.93
CA ARG A 216 13.30 18.85 -1.28
C ARG A 216 14.15 17.59 -1.05
N ASP A 217 13.84 16.85 0.00
CA ASP A 217 14.57 15.64 0.38
C ASP A 217 14.40 14.51 -0.64
N TYR A 218 13.35 14.57 -1.46
CA TYR A 218 13.00 13.56 -2.45
C TYR A 218 13.44 13.93 -3.89
N ALA A 219 14.03 15.11 -4.09
CA ALA A 219 14.36 15.63 -5.42
C ALA A 219 15.31 14.74 -6.22
N ASN A 220 16.23 14.04 -5.53
CA ASN A 220 17.15 13.11 -6.18
C ASN A 220 16.48 11.81 -6.60
N GLU A 221 15.56 11.29 -5.77
CA GLU A 221 14.86 10.01 -6.01
C GLU A 221 13.78 10.17 -7.09
N TYR A 222 13.01 11.26 -7.04
CA TYR A 222 11.88 11.51 -7.93
C TYR A 222 12.16 12.58 -8.98
N ARG A 223 13.42 12.67 -9.43
CA ARG A 223 13.84 13.67 -10.41
C ARG A 223 12.96 13.70 -11.64
N MET A 224 12.57 12.53 -12.17
CA MET A 224 11.70 12.43 -13.35
C MET A 224 10.33 13.10 -13.16
N VAL A 225 9.75 12.98 -11.96
CA VAL A 225 8.48 13.64 -11.60
C VAL A 225 8.69 15.13 -11.40
N MET A 226 9.78 15.50 -10.72
CA MET A 226 10.03 16.88 -10.27
C MET A 226 10.74 17.76 -11.32
N ASN A 227 11.04 17.22 -12.51
CA ASN A 227 11.79 17.90 -13.55
C ASN A 227 11.03 19.08 -14.19
N ASP A 228 9.70 19.02 -14.23
CA ASP A 228 8.87 20.14 -14.69
C ASP A 228 8.29 20.93 -13.51
N GLY A 229 7.80 22.15 -13.75
CA GLY A 229 7.11 22.92 -12.71
C GLY A 229 5.63 22.57 -12.55
N GLN A 230 5.12 21.60 -13.34
CA GLN A 230 3.69 21.36 -13.51
C GLN A 230 3.18 20.20 -12.66
N TRP A 231 4.05 19.31 -12.17
CA TRP A 231 3.70 18.21 -11.28
C TRP A 231 3.09 18.67 -9.95
N ARG A 232 3.24 19.94 -9.56
CA ARG A 232 2.72 20.48 -8.29
C ARG A 232 1.96 21.78 -8.47
N ARG A 233 0.90 21.95 -7.69
CA ARG A 233 0.21 23.22 -7.48
C ARG A 233 0.16 23.57 -6.00
N GLY A 234 0.54 24.80 -5.67
CA GLY A 234 0.43 25.34 -4.31
C GLY A 234 -1.00 25.82 -4.02
N VAL A 235 -1.34 25.91 -2.74
CA VAL A 235 -2.63 26.45 -2.27
C VAL A 235 -2.40 27.84 -1.68
N LEU A 236 -3.13 28.82 -2.21
CA LEU A 236 -3.17 30.19 -1.70
C LEU A 236 -4.57 30.56 -1.24
N ILE A 237 -4.63 31.40 -0.21
CA ILE A 237 -5.87 32.05 0.23
C ILE A 237 -5.79 33.51 -0.18
N SER A 238 -6.72 33.94 -1.02
CA SER A 238 -6.85 35.32 -1.51
C SER A 238 -8.32 35.72 -1.48
N ASN A 239 -8.64 36.84 -0.84
CA ASN A 239 -10.01 37.36 -0.72
C ASN A 239 -11.01 36.31 -0.18
N ASN A 240 -10.59 35.55 0.84
CA ASN A 240 -11.37 34.45 1.42
C ASN A 240 -11.73 33.30 0.45
N GLN A 241 -11.08 33.26 -0.71
CA GLN A 241 -11.19 32.20 -1.71
C GLN A 241 -9.88 31.43 -1.82
N ILE A 242 -9.98 30.15 -2.17
CA ILE A 242 -8.83 29.29 -2.34
C ILE A 242 -8.47 29.21 -3.82
N LYS A 243 -7.19 29.42 -4.11
CA LYS A 243 -6.65 29.36 -5.46
C LYS A 243 -5.50 28.35 -5.50
N LEU A 244 -5.41 27.64 -6.61
CA LEU A 244 -4.27 26.80 -6.94
C LEU A 244 -3.31 27.62 -7.81
N GLN A 245 -2.03 27.61 -7.46
CA GLN A 245 -0.94 28.27 -8.20
C GLN A 245 0.06 27.26 -8.73
#